data_AF-A0A554IRK7-F1
#
_entry.id   AF-A0A554IRK7-F1
#
_cell.length_a   1.000
_cell.length_b   1.000
_cell.length_c   1.000
_cell.angle_alpha   90.00
_cell.angle_beta   90.00
_cell.angle_gamma   90.00
#
_symmetry.space_group_name_H-M   'P 1'
#
loop_
_entity.id
_entity.type
_entity.pdbx_description
1 polymer ?
#
loop_
_entity_poly.entity_id
_entity_poly.type
_entity_poly.pdbx_seq_one_letter_code
_entity_poly.pdbx_strand_id
1 'polypeptide(L)'
;MSIDACIAHAIHSDLDIIEALPEVEAVPVEELEAYVERFVLNVQESMYNVITDRGEKYIRSHDAAGLCATCLEAGVGLPPHMLLKMCQTILQLTELDARFILDTDGGKSLYYVKIGLTA
;
A
#
# COMPACT_ATOMS: atom_id res chain seq x y z
N MET A 1 -5.94 -8.78 -6.23
CA MET A 1 -6.15 -7.63 -5.33
C MET A 1 -6.19 -6.36 -6.16
N SER A 2 -7.14 -5.45 -5.90
CA SER A 2 -7.09 -4.10 -6.49
C SER A 2 -5.86 -3.36 -5.97
N ILE A 3 -5.40 -2.35 -6.71
CA ILE A 3 -4.26 -1.54 -6.29
C ILE A 3 -4.49 -0.89 -4.92
N ASP A 4 -5.73 -0.47 -4.62
CA ASP A 4 -6.16 0.01 -3.30
C ASP A 4 -5.85 -0.99 -2.19
N ALA A 5 -6.18 -2.26 -2.39
CA ALA A 5 -5.97 -3.28 -1.39
C ALA A 5 -4.47 -3.58 -1.18
N CYS A 6 -3.67 -3.51 -2.26
CA CYS A 6 -2.22 -3.63 -2.15
C CYS A 6 -1.60 -2.45 -1.40
N ILE A 7 -2.02 -1.22 -1.69
CA ILE A 7 -1.56 -0.01 -0.99
C ILE A 7 -1.95 -0.08 0.49
N ALA A 8 -3.21 -0.39 0.80
CA ALA A 8 -3.68 -0.51 2.18
C ALA A 8 -2.89 -1.59 2.95
N HIS A 9 -2.58 -2.72 2.31
CA HIS A 9 -1.74 -3.75 2.93
C HIS A 9 -0.32 -3.25 3.20
N ALA A 10 0.32 -2.60 2.21
CA ALA A 10 1.66 -2.07 2.37
C ALA A 10 1.74 -0.99 3.46
N ILE A 11 0.74 -0.11 3.55
CA ILE A 11 0.59 0.84 4.65
C ILE A 11 0.53 0.08 5.98
N HIS A 12 -0.32 -0.93 6.09
CA HIS A 12 -0.48 -1.68 7.33
C HIS A 12 0.80 -2.44 7.74
N SER A 13 1.57 -2.97 6.78
CA SER A 13 2.75 -3.79 7.06
C SER A 13 4.06 -3.01 7.21
N ASP A 14 4.19 -1.88 6.52
CA ASP A 14 5.48 -1.21 6.34
C ASP A 14 5.53 0.24 6.83
N LEU A 15 4.39 0.87 7.12
CA LEU A 15 4.35 2.23 7.64
C LEU A 15 4.78 2.25 9.11
N ASP A 16 5.89 2.92 9.39
CA ASP A 16 6.28 3.30 10.77
C ASP A 16 5.81 4.74 11.02
N ILE A 17 4.74 4.87 11.82
CA ILE A 17 4.14 6.18 12.13
C ILE A 17 5.09 7.08 12.91
N ILE A 18 5.94 6.54 13.78
CA ILE A 18 6.83 7.35 14.63
C ILE A 18 7.95 7.93 13.77
N GLU A 19 8.47 7.14 12.83
CA GLU A 19 9.46 7.63 11.87
C GLU A 19 8.84 8.60 10.84
N ALA A 20 7.63 8.32 10.37
CA ALA A 20 6.96 9.13 9.36
C ALA A 20 6.39 10.46 9.91
N LEU A 21 6.00 10.50 11.19
CA LEU A 21 5.48 11.66 11.91
C LEU A 21 6.21 11.83 13.24
N PRO A 22 7.45 12.32 13.28
CA PRO A 22 8.19 12.51 14.52
C PRO A 22 7.47 13.43 15.53
N GLU A 23 6.66 14.37 15.04
CA GLU A 23 5.87 15.28 15.87
C GLU A 23 4.67 14.61 16.57
N VAL A 24 4.35 13.36 16.22
CA VAL A 24 3.21 12.63 16.78
C VAL A 24 3.34 12.45 18.30
N GLU A 25 4.56 12.44 18.84
CA GLU A 25 4.84 12.37 20.28
C GLU A 25 4.37 13.63 21.04
N ALA A 26 4.22 14.76 20.33
CA ALA A 26 3.75 16.02 20.91
C ALA A 26 2.23 16.21 20.76
N VAL A 27 1.54 15.31 20.06
CA VAL A 27 0.10 15.38 19.85
C VAL A 27 -0.64 14.92 21.12
N PRO A 28 -1.64 15.69 21.62
CA PRO A 28 -2.47 15.25 22.73
C PRO A 28 -3.14 13.91 22.44
N VAL A 29 -3.25 13.03 23.45
CA VAL A 29 -3.79 11.67 23.29
C VAL A 29 -5.21 11.70 22.70
N GLU A 30 -6.00 12.71 23.05
CA GLU A 30 -7.37 12.89 22.57
C GLU A 30 -7.45 13.20 21.07
N GLU A 31 -6.38 13.75 20.48
CA GLU A 31 -6.31 14.12 19.06
C GLU A 31 -5.49 13.12 18.22
N LEU A 32 -4.74 12.23 18.89
CA LEU A 32 -3.76 11.34 18.27
C LEU A 32 -4.37 10.44 17.20
N GLU A 33 -5.50 9.79 17.50
CA GLU A 33 -6.16 8.87 16.57
C GLU A 33 -6.57 9.58 15.27
N ALA A 34 -7.25 10.72 15.39
CA ALA A 34 -7.70 11.51 14.25
C ALA A 34 -6.53 12.09 13.43
N TYR A 35 -5.43 12.45 14.11
CA TYR A 35 -4.22 12.95 13.46
C TYR A 35 -3.55 11.86 12.60
N VAL A 36 -3.33 10.68 13.19
CA VAL A 36 -2.73 9.54 12.50
C VAL A 36 -3.64 9.05 11.37
N GLU A 37 -4.95 8.93 11.61
CA GLU A 37 -5.91 8.52 10.58
C GLU A 37 -5.85 9.43 9.36
N ARG A 38 -5.86 10.76 9.58
CA ARG A 38 -5.78 11.74 8.49
C ARG A 38 -4.48 11.59 7.69
N PHE A 39 -3.36 11.38 8.37
CA PHE A 39 -2.09 11.13 7.71
C PHE A 39 -2.12 9.86 6.85
N VAL A 40 -2.60 8.75 7.41
CA VAL A 40 -2.71 7.47 6.70
C VAL A 40 -3.59 7.61 5.46
N LEU A 41 -4.74 8.28 5.57
CA LEU A 41 -5.63 8.52 4.43
C LEU A 41 -4.97 9.36 3.35
N ASN A 42 -4.24 10.41 3.71
CA ASN A 42 -3.51 11.25 2.75
C ASN A 42 -2.41 10.47 2.03
N VAL A 43 -1.68 9.61 2.75
CA VAL A 43 -0.67 8.72 2.16
C VAL A 43 -1.33 7.74 1.20
N GLN A 44 -2.44 7.10 1.60
CA GLN A 44 -3.16 6.15 0.76
C GLN A 44 -3.68 6.82 -0.52
N GLU A 45 -4.34 7.97 -0.40
CA GLU A 45 -4.88 8.72 -1.54
C GLU A 45 -3.77 9.21 -2.48
N SER A 46 -2.69 9.79 -1.94
CA SER A 46 -1.57 10.27 -2.74
C SER A 46 -0.88 9.12 -3.51
N MET A 47 -0.64 7.99 -2.85
CA MET A 47 -0.09 6.81 -3.51
C MET A 47 -1.05 6.26 -4.58
N TYR A 48 -2.35 6.13 -4.27
CA TYR A 48 -3.34 5.63 -5.21
C TYR A 48 -3.38 6.48 -6.48
N ASN A 49 -3.44 7.80 -6.33
CA ASN A 49 -3.49 8.73 -7.46
C ASN A 49 -2.25 8.61 -8.34
N VAL A 50 -1.06 8.57 -7.73
CA VAL A 50 0.21 8.50 -8.48
C VAL A 50 0.38 7.15 -9.18
N ILE A 51 0.08 6.06 -8.49
CA ILE A 51 0.27 4.71 -9.02
C ILE A 51 -0.72 4.44 -10.16
N THR A 52 -1.96 4.91 -10.03
CA THR A 52 -2.98 4.74 -11.07
C THR A 52 -2.68 5.60 -12.31
N ASP A 53 -2.15 6.81 -12.13
CA ASP A 53 -1.83 7.73 -13.23
C ASP A 53 -0.52 7.37 -13.96
N ARG A 54 0.54 7.01 -13.21
CA ARG A 54 1.91 6.87 -13.75
C ARG A 54 2.61 5.55 -13.41
N GLY A 55 2.02 4.75 -12.53
CA GLY A 55 2.65 3.57 -11.92
C GLY A 55 2.61 2.30 -12.77
N GLU A 56 1.67 2.17 -13.72
CA GLU A 56 1.43 0.91 -14.45
C GLU A 56 2.69 0.34 -15.11
N LYS A 57 3.49 1.20 -15.75
CA LYS A 57 4.73 0.77 -16.43
C LYS A 57 5.73 0.11 -15.46
N TYR A 58 5.83 0.63 -14.23
CA TYR A 58 6.74 0.11 -13.21
C TYR A 58 6.20 -1.16 -12.58
N ILE A 59 4.87 -1.27 -12.41
CA ILE A 59 4.23 -2.50 -11.96
C ILE A 59 4.50 -3.63 -12.95
N ARG A 60 4.30 -3.37 -14.25
CA ARG A 60 4.53 -4.37 -15.30
C ARG A 60 6.00 -4.77 -15.41
N SER A 61 6.93 -3.83 -15.21
CA SER A 61 8.37 -4.11 -15.24
C SER A 61 8.94 -4.60 -13.90
N HIS A 62 8.12 -4.76 -12.86
CA HIS A 62 8.54 -5.11 -11.50
C HIS A 62 9.63 -4.17 -10.95
N ASP A 63 9.55 -2.88 -11.27
CA ASP A 63 10.53 -1.88 -10.88
C ASP A 63 10.06 -1.09 -9.65
N ALA A 64 10.40 -1.60 -8.46
CA ALA A 64 10.06 -0.94 -7.19
C ALA A 64 10.73 0.43 -7.05
N ALA A 65 11.95 0.57 -7.55
CA ALA A 65 12.72 1.80 -7.42
C ALA A 65 12.15 2.91 -8.30
N GLY A 66 11.78 2.59 -9.54
CA GLY A 66 11.09 3.50 -10.46
C GLY A 66 9.71 3.92 -9.95
N LEU A 67 8.97 3.00 -9.34
CA LEU A 67 7.69 3.32 -8.69
C LEU A 67 7.89 4.26 -7.50
N CYS A 68 8.87 3.98 -6.63
CA CYS A 68 9.22 4.82 -5.49
C CYS A 68 9.66 6.23 -5.94
N ALA A 69 10.53 6.33 -6.94
CA ALA A 69 10.97 7.61 -7.50
C ALA A 69 9.78 8.45 -8.01
N THR A 70 8.82 7.80 -8.69
CA THR A 70 7.61 8.47 -9.18
C THR A 70 6.73 8.99 -8.05
N CYS A 71 6.59 8.22 -6.97
CA CYS A 71 5.88 8.64 -5.76
C CYS A 71 6.59 9.81 -5.04
N LEU A 72 7.92 9.78 -4.95
CA LEU A 72 8.71 10.89 -4.39
C LEU A 72 8.58 12.17 -5.22
N GLU A 73 8.70 12.07 -6.55
CA GLU A 73 8.52 13.21 -7.47
C GLU A 73 7.11 13.82 -7.38
N ALA A 74 6.11 13.00 -7.03
CA ALA A 74 4.74 13.44 -6.81
C ALA A 74 4.50 14.12 -5.46
N GLY A 75 5.48 14.05 -4.54
CA GLY A 75 5.36 14.61 -3.20
C GLY A 75 4.66 13.70 -2.18
N VAL A 76 4.71 12.37 -2.36
CA VAL A 76 4.26 11.45 -1.29
C VAL A 76 5.13 11.66 -0.05
N GLY A 77 4.52 12.10 1.04
CA GLY A 77 5.19 12.58 2.26
C GLY A 77 5.70 11.47 3.17
N LEU A 78 6.50 10.54 2.64
CA LEU A 78 7.11 9.45 3.39
C LEU A 78 8.64 9.44 3.26
N PRO A 79 9.37 8.96 4.27
CA PRO A 79 10.80 8.70 4.15
C PRO A 79 11.11 7.76 2.97
N PRO A 80 12.15 8.03 2.16
CA PRO A 80 12.42 7.26 0.93
C PRO A 80 12.60 5.75 1.12
N HIS A 81 13.24 5.31 2.22
CA HIS A 81 13.44 3.88 2.48
C HIS A 81 12.13 3.17 2.81
N MET A 82 11.24 3.84 3.55
CA MET A 82 9.92 3.33 3.91
C MET A 82 9.03 3.24 2.67
N LEU A 83 8.99 4.30 1.87
CA LEU A 83 8.25 4.32 0.62
C LEU A 83 8.75 3.25 -0.36
N LEU A 84 10.07 3.04 -0.46
CA LEU A 84 10.64 1.96 -1.27
C LEU A 84 10.17 0.59 -0.80
N LYS A 85 10.17 0.34 0.51
CA LYS A 85 9.69 -0.92 1.10
C LYS A 85 8.21 -1.15 0.77
N MET A 86 7.38 -0.12 0.92
CA MET A 86 5.96 -0.18 0.55
C MET A 86 5.77 -0.47 -0.94
N CYS A 87 6.53 0.16 -1.83
CA CYS A 87 6.50 -0.12 -3.26
C CYS A 87 6.90 -1.57 -3.57
N GLN A 88 7.88 -2.14 -2.87
CA GLN A 88 8.25 -3.55 -3.01
C GLN A 88 7.11 -4.47 -2.59
N THR A 89 6.48 -4.21 -1.44
CA THR A 89 5.32 -4.97 -0.94
C THR A 89 4.15 -4.92 -1.94
N ILE A 90 3.83 -3.74 -2.47
CA ILE A 90 2.77 -3.58 -3.49
C ILE A 90 3.06 -4.48 -4.70
N LEU A 91 4.29 -4.48 -5.22
CA LEU A 91 4.66 -5.30 -6.37
C LEU A 91 4.55 -6.80 -6.07
N GLN A 92 5.02 -7.24 -4.90
CA GLN A 92 4.90 -8.64 -4.47
C GLN A 92 3.44 -9.10 -4.40
N LEU A 93 2.54 -8.26 -3.87
CA LEU A 93 1.11 -8.56 -3.80
C LEU A 93 0.45 -8.60 -5.19
N THR A 94 0.88 -7.74 -6.11
CA THR A 94 0.39 -7.79 -7.50
C THR A 94 0.86 -9.03 -8.25
N GLU A 95 2.05 -9.56 -7.92
CA GLU A 95 2.58 -10.78 -8.53
C GLU A 95 1.86 -12.05 -8.04
N LEU A 96 1.56 -12.14 -6.73
CA LEU A 96 0.81 -13.24 -6.14
C LEU A 96 -0.54 -13.45 -6.83
N ASP A 97 -1.20 -12.36 -7.19
CA ASP A 97 -2.47 -12.38 -7.92
C ASP A 97 -2.29 -12.82 -9.39
N ALA A 98 -1.24 -12.35 -10.06
CA ALA A 98 -0.93 -12.74 -11.43
C ALA A 98 -0.63 -14.24 -11.55
N ARG A 99 0.10 -14.83 -10.58
CA ARG A 99 0.35 -16.28 -10.54
C ARG A 99 -0.94 -17.07 -10.28
N PHE A 100 -1.81 -16.59 -9.39
CA PHE A 100 -3.10 -17.23 -9.14
C PHE A 100 -4.01 -17.29 -10.38
N ILE A 101 -3.97 -16.26 -11.23
CA ILE A 101 -4.73 -16.24 -12.50
C ILE A 101 -4.17 -17.26 -13.49
N LEU A 102 -2.84 -17.38 -13.59
CA LEU A 102 -2.18 -18.27 -14.56
C LEU A 102 -2.30 -19.76 -14.19
N ASP A 103 -2.41 -20.10 -12.90
CA ASP A 103 -2.49 -21.48 -12.41
C ASP A 103 -3.91 -22.12 -12.50
N THR A 104 -4.82 -21.60 -13.33
CA THR A 104 -6.18 -22.17 -13.50
C THR A 104 -6.46 -22.76 -14.88
N ASP A 105 -6.20 -24.07 -15.04
CA ASP A 105 -6.69 -24.91 -16.16
C ASP A 105 -8.17 -25.36 -16.01
N GLY A 106 -8.93 -24.82 -15.04
CA GLY A 106 -10.19 -25.46 -14.59
C GLY A 106 -11.40 -24.58 -14.27
N GLY A 107 -11.36 -23.27 -14.49
CA GLY A 107 -12.57 -22.41 -14.52
C GLY A 107 -13.53 -22.48 -13.31
N LYS A 108 -13.05 -22.70 -12.09
CA LYS A 108 -13.87 -22.59 -10.86
C LYS A 108 -13.14 -21.81 -9.77
N SER A 109 -13.59 -20.59 -9.50
CA SER A 109 -13.10 -19.75 -8.42
C SER A 109 -13.56 -20.30 -7.06
N LEU A 110 -12.63 -20.67 -6.19
CA LEU A 110 -12.90 -20.89 -4.78
C LEU A 110 -12.80 -19.54 -4.06
N TYR A 111 -13.96 -19.03 -3.63
CA TYR A 111 -14.03 -17.91 -2.69
C TYR A 111 -13.60 -18.39 -1.31
N TYR A 112 -12.53 -17.85 -0.74
CA TYR A 112 -12.32 -17.86 0.71
C TYR A 112 -12.67 -16.48 1.26
N VAL A 113 -13.93 -16.28 1.63
CA VAL A 113 -14.28 -15.31 2.67
C VAL A 113 -14.55 -16.13 3.92
N LYS A 114 -13.58 -16.15 4.84
CA LYS A 114 -13.76 -16.69 6.19
C LYS A 114 -14.68 -15.74 6.95
N ILE A 115 -15.99 -15.89 6.79
CA ILE A 115 -16.97 -15.28 7.68
C ILE A 115 -16.78 -15.94 9.05
N GLY A 116 -16.39 -15.14 10.05
CA GLY A 116 -16.45 -15.57 11.45
C GLY A 116 -17.91 -15.82 11.82
N LEU A 117 -18.32 -17.08 11.90
CA LEU A 117 -19.55 -17.47 12.59
C LEU A 117 -19.20 -17.71 14.05
N THR A 118 -19.59 -16.76 14.90
CA THR A 118 -19.86 -17.01 16.31
C THR A 118 -21.03 -17.98 16.44
N ALA A 119 -20.83 -19.07 17.15
CA ALA A 119 -21.86 -19.83 17.85
C ALA A 119 -21.27 -20.30 19.19
#